data_AF-K9WVA4-F1
#
_entry.id   AF-K9WVA4-F1
#
_cell.length_a   1.000
_cell.length_b   1.000
_cell.length_c   1.000
_cell.angle_alpha   90.00
_cell.angle_beta   90.00
_cell.angle_gamma   90.00
#
_symmetry.space_group_name_H-M   'P 1'
#
loop_
_entity.id
_entity.type
_entity.pdbx_description
1 polymer ?
#
loop_
_entity_poly.entity_id
_entity_poly.type
_entity_poly.pdbx_seq_one_letter_code
_entity_poly.pdbx_strand_id
1 'polypeptide(L)'
;MTPPQTLLHRKIIMFRLTIKSLAIGSMLTLTAATSVFAQVPKFQNLQLVQAPSFSCGTHVRTYIVKPLDKRAGLGIRCVKFSEGKPGTTIPRLAWYGEGNWGGATYRHIGQAIYRGSNLVGFASDIHGNGENINNNFPGNLRVEILNSSTIRVTGAWNEEWQLVKATNYNPLPRPQTCGGYFDQYKVSDLTGSRQGYGLRCVLRVGPQNTTWFGNGNWGGSTYSHIGTRAFNGYGGSDICAAGFGPICNTFGYGSLKLTPVAGGFNVTGAWSEKWR
;
A
#
# COMPACT_ATOMS: atom_id res chain seq x y z
N MET A 1 -57.25 50.03 -5.31
CA MET A 1 -57.10 51.01 -6.40
C MET A 1 -56.15 50.43 -7.44
N THR A 2 -56.53 50.52 -8.71
CA THR A 2 -55.90 50.00 -9.96
C THR A 2 -56.48 50.81 -11.13
N PRO A 3 -56.01 50.70 -12.40
CA PRO A 3 -54.76 50.13 -12.94
C PRO A 3 -53.83 51.34 -13.30
N PRO A 4 -53.27 51.64 -14.51
CA PRO A 4 -52.86 50.86 -15.71
C PRO A 4 -51.37 50.43 -15.63
N GLN A 5 -50.67 49.72 -16.55
CA GLN A 5 -50.86 49.20 -17.92
C GLN A 5 -50.50 50.05 -19.17
N THR A 6 -49.34 49.75 -19.76
CA THR A 6 -49.06 49.66 -21.23
C THR A 6 -47.93 48.63 -21.42
N LEU A 7 -48.04 47.54 -22.20
CA LEU A 7 -48.08 47.41 -23.67
C LEU A 7 -46.85 48.05 -24.38
N LEU A 8 -46.23 47.48 -25.43
CA LEU A 8 -46.37 46.20 -26.15
C LEU A 8 -45.18 46.11 -27.14
N HIS A 9 -44.57 44.93 -27.40
CA HIS A 9 -44.38 44.45 -28.79
C HIS A 9 -43.88 43.01 -28.93
N ARG A 10 -44.42 42.33 -29.95
CA ARG A 10 -44.06 40.98 -30.41
C ARG A 10 -42.81 41.03 -31.29
N LYS A 11 -42.09 39.90 -31.39
CA LYS A 11 -41.96 39.23 -32.70
C LYS A 11 -41.70 37.72 -32.59
N ILE A 12 -42.56 36.98 -33.29
CA ILE A 12 -42.44 35.55 -33.55
C ILE A 12 -41.53 35.38 -34.78
N ILE A 13 -40.53 34.50 -34.71
CA ILE A 13 -40.00 33.83 -35.92
C ILE A 13 -39.82 32.34 -35.59
N MET A 14 -40.71 31.51 -36.11
CA MET A 14 -40.40 30.11 -36.37
C MET A 14 -39.53 30.03 -37.61
N PHE A 15 -38.44 29.27 -37.57
CA PHE A 15 -37.80 28.76 -38.78
C PHE A 15 -37.70 27.24 -38.68
N ARG A 16 -38.60 26.56 -39.41
CA ARG A 16 -38.33 25.22 -39.93
C ARG A 16 -37.37 25.39 -41.12
N LEU A 17 -36.43 24.45 -41.33
CA LEU A 17 -36.37 23.66 -42.57
C LEU A 17 -35.15 22.73 -42.66
N THR A 18 -35.39 21.61 -43.37
CA THR A 18 -34.44 20.78 -44.13
C THR A 18 -33.26 20.11 -43.43
N ILE A 19 -33.50 18.83 -43.13
CA ILE A 19 -32.56 17.72 -43.30
C ILE A 19 -31.66 17.91 -44.54
N LYS A 20 -30.34 17.71 -44.38
CA LYS A 20 -29.46 17.22 -45.44
C LYS A 20 -28.64 16.04 -44.90
N SER A 21 -28.90 14.86 -45.45
CA SER A 21 -28.09 13.67 -45.20
C SER A 21 -26.70 13.85 -45.81
N LEU A 22 -25.65 13.54 -45.05
CA LEU A 22 -24.32 13.28 -45.60
C LEU A 22 -23.83 11.93 -45.08
N ALA A 23 -23.99 10.89 -45.89
CA ALA A 23 -23.40 9.60 -45.63
C ALA A 23 -21.93 9.64 -46.05
N ILE A 24 -21.01 9.56 -45.08
CA ILE A 24 -19.59 9.32 -45.34
C ILE A 24 -19.28 7.90 -44.85
N GLY A 25 -19.06 7.00 -45.80
CA GLY A 25 -18.68 5.63 -45.51
C GLY A 25 -17.30 5.58 -44.87
N SER A 26 -17.25 5.12 -43.61
CA SER A 26 -15.98 4.78 -42.96
C SER A 26 -15.59 3.37 -43.38
N MET A 27 -14.41 3.22 -43.98
CA MET A 27 -13.89 1.90 -44.37
C MET A 27 -13.68 1.03 -43.13
N LEU A 28 -14.21 -0.19 -43.18
CA LEU A 28 -13.88 -1.24 -42.22
C LEU A 28 -12.47 -1.77 -42.52
N THR A 29 -11.44 -1.22 -41.88
CA THR A 29 -10.15 -1.88 -41.80
C THR A 29 -10.26 -3.05 -40.83
N LEU A 30 -10.53 -4.25 -41.34
CA LEU A 30 -10.31 -5.49 -40.60
C LEU A 30 -8.80 -5.65 -40.35
N THR A 31 -8.31 -5.09 -39.25
CA THR A 31 -7.07 -5.57 -38.65
C THR A 31 -7.32 -6.99 -38.16
N ALA A 32 -6.86 -7.97 -38.93
CA ALA A 32 -6.75 -9.34 -38.47
C ALA A 32 -5.82 -9.36 -37.26
N ALA A 33 -6.40 -9.35 -36.06
CA ALA A 33 -5.67 -9.55 -34.84
C ALA A 33 -5.17 -11.01 -34.85
N THR A 34 -3.95 -11.20 -35.34
CA THR A 34 -3.25 -12.45 -35.16
C THR A 34 -3.12 -12.65 -33.66
N SER A 35 -3.88 -13.61 -33.14
CA SER A 35 -3.70 -14.13 -31.79
C SER A 35 -2.36 -14.86 -31.78
N VAL A 36 -1.28 -14.07 -31.64
CA VAL A 36 0.01 -14.58 -31.23
C VAL A 36 -0.24 -15.19 -29.86
N PHE A 37 -0.41 -16.51 -29.86
CA PHE A 37 -0.23 -17.31 -28.67
C PHE A 37 1.21 -17.04 -28.23
N ALA A 38 1.37 -16.04 -27.36
CA ALA A 38 2.58 -15.91 -26.57
C ALA A 38 2.73 -17.24 -25.86
N GLN A 39 3.68 -18.05 -26.34
CA GLN A 39 4.05 -19.28 -25.67
C GLN A 39 4.50 -18.86 -24.28
N VAL A 40 3.61 -19.01 -23.30
CA VAL A 40 3.91 -18.72 -21.90
C VAL A 40 5.17 -19.52 -21.61
N PRO A 41 6.31 -18.87 -21.32
CA PRO A 41 7.51 -19.60 -20.98
C PRO A 41 7.13 -20.52 -19.84
N LYS A 42 7.33 -21.83 -20.01
CA LYS A 42 7.25 -22.76 -18.88
C LYS A 42 8.33 -22.31 -17.92
N PHE A 43 7.96 -21.48 -16.95
CA PHE A 43 8.87 -20.98 -15.95
C PHE A 43 9.49 -22.20 -15.29
N GLN A 44 10.78 -22.39 -15.56
CA GLN A 44 11.61 -23.30 -14.79
C GLN A 44 11.42 -22.90 -13.32
N ASN A 45 11.29 -23.89 -12.44
CA ASN A 45 11.20 -23.63 -11.01
C ASN A 45 12.35 -22.71 -10.62
N LEU A 46 12.02 -21.45 -10.31
CA LEU A 46 12.94 -20.55 -9.63
C LEU A 46 13.14 -21.16 -8.25
N GLN A 47 14.14 -22.03 -8.11
CA GLN A 47 14.68 -22.46 -6.84
C GLN A 47 15.34 -21.26 -6.19
N LEU A 48 14.49 -20.39 -5.63
CA LEU A 48 14.84 -19.42 -4.62
C LEU A 48 15.55 -20.18 -3.52
N VAL A 49 16.86 -19.91 -3.37
CA VAL A 49 17.70 -20.49 -2.33
C VAL A 49 17.00 -20.24 -1.00
N GLN A 50 16.65 -21.33 -0.32
CA GLN A 50 15.79 -21.29 0.85
C GLN A 50 16.53 -20.65 2.01
N ALA A 51 16.00 -19.56 2.57
CA ALA A 51 16.28 -19.20 3.95
C ALA A 51 15.44 -20.13 4.84
N PRO A 52 16.02 -21.11 5.56
CA PRO A 52 15.27 -21.90 6.51
C PRO A 52 14.81 -20.98 7.64
N SER A 53 13.50 -20.92 7.88
CA SER A 53 12.85 -20.11 8.94
C SER A 53 12.87 -18.58 8.77
N PHE A 54 12.34 -18.05 7.66
CA PHE A 54 11.90 -16.65 7.63
C PHE A 54 10.85 -16.37 8.70
N SER A 55 11.07 -15.32 9.50
CA SER A 55 10.05 -14.71 10.35
C SER A 55 10.28 -13.20 10.37
N CYS A 56 9.21 -12.41 10.38
CA CYS A 56 9.27 -10.96 10.44
C CYS A 56 9.95 -10.42 11.71
N GLY A 57 10.11 -11.24 12.75
CA GLY A 57 10.73 -10.87 14.03
C GLY A 57 9.76 -10.98 15.20
N THR A 58 10.21 -10.63 16.39
CA THR A 58 9.44 -10.71 17.65
C THR A 58 8.38 -9.62 17.81
N HIS A 59 8.47 -8.54 17.02
CA HIS A 59 7.71 -7.30 17.21
C HIS A 59 6.64 -7.04 16.13
N VAL A 60 6.50 -7.98 15.19
CA VAL A 60 5.52 -8.01 14.09
C VAL A 60 5.08 -9.44 13.89
N ARG A 61 3.80 -9.67 13.63
CA ARG A 61 3.29 -11.02 13.40
C ARG A 61 3.55 -11.46 11.96
N THR A 62 4.18 -12.63 11.80
CA THR A 62 4.44 -13.27 10.51
C THR A 62 3.22 -14.07 10.05
N TYR A 63 2.58 -13.64 8.97
CA TYR A 63 1.54 -14.45 8.31
C TYR A 63 2.02 -14.92 6.93
N ILE A 64 1.63 -16.13 6.54
CA ILE A 64 1.71 -16.60 5.15
C ILE A 64 0.39 -16.31 4.42
N VAL A 65 0.48 -16.04 3.14
CA VAL A 65 -0.67 -15.84 2.25
C VAL A 65 -1.18 -17.17 1.70
N LYS A 66 -2.49 -17.39 1.75
CA LYS A 66 -3.21 -18.47 1.08
C LYS A 66 -4.27 -17.89 0.14
N PRO A 67 -4.18 -18.09 -1.19
CA PRO A 67 -5.21 -17.68 -2.13
C PRO A 67 -6.54 -18.40 -1.87
N LEU A 68 -7.65 -17.67 -1.86
CA LEU A 68 -9.01 -18.24 -1.70
C LEU A 68 -9.58 -18.79 -3.02
N ASP A 69 -9.08 -18.31 -4.16
CA ASP A 69 -9.49 -18.70 -5.52
C ASP A 69 -8.64 -19.86 -6.11
N LYS A 70 -7.82 -20.52 -5.27
CA LYS A 70 -6.89 -21.59 -5.66
C LYS A 70 -5.85 -21.21 -6.72
N ARG A 71 -5.66 -19.91 -7.02
CA ARG A 71 -4.57 -19.47 -7.91
C ARG A 71 -3.21 -19.79 -7.29
N ALA A 72 -2.19 -19.96 -8.14
CA ALA A 72 -0.81 -20.04 -7.68
C ALA A 72 -0.40 -18.69 -7.09
N GLY A 73 -0.11 -18.65 -5.79
CA GLY A 73 0.29 -17.44 -5.10
C GLY A 73 0.95 -17.76 -3.77
N LEU A 74 2.04 -17.05 -3.47
CA LEU A 74 2.83 -17.17 -2.25
C LEU A 74 3.17 -15.76 -1.76
N GLY A 75 3.36 -15.61 -0.46
CA GLY A 75 3.84 -14.35 0.11
C GLY A 75 3.75 -14.31 1.62
N ILE A 76 4.32 -13.26 2.17
CA ILE A 76 4.32 -12.97 3.60
C ILE A 76 3.56 -11.68 3.89
N ARG A 77 3.08 -11.55 5.12
CA ARG A 77 2.60 -10.29 5.69
C ARG A 77 3.25 -10.11 7.07
N CYS A 78 3.96 -9.01 7.25
CA CYS A 78 4.48 -8.59 8.54
C CYS A 78 3.49 -7.57 9.13
N VAL A 79 2.70 -8.01 10.12
CA VAL A 79 1.53 -7.26 10.61
C VAL A 79 1.79 -6.67 12.00
N LYS A 80 1.58 -5.36 12.15
CA LYS A 80 1.59 -4.63 13.43
C LYS A 80 0.16 -4.22 13.78
N PHE A 81 -0.34 -4.65 14.94
CA PHE A 81 -1.67 -4.29 15.45
C PHE A 81 -1.58 -3.07 16.35
N SER A 82 -2.56 -2.16 16.25
CA SER A 82 -2.77 -1.08 17.23
C SER A 82 -4.17 -1.16 17.86
N GLU A 83 -4.45 -0.29 18.82
CA GLU A 83 -5.72 -0.17 19.53
C GLU A 83 -6.85 0.53 18.74
N GLY A 84 -6.68 0.75 17.42
CA GLY A 84 -7.72 1.29 16.54
C GLY A 84 -9.07 0.58 16.68
N LYS A 85 -10.16 1.36 16.78
CA LYS A 85 -11.53 0.89 17.12
C LYS A 85 -12.61 1.64 16.33
N PRO A 86 -13.87 1.15 16.29
CA PRO A 86 -14.99 1.86 15.65
C PRO A 86 -15.09 3.33 16.08
N GLY A 87 -15.46 4.19 15.12
CA GLY A 87 -15.54 5.64 15.32
C GLY A 87 -14.19 6.39 15.26
N THR A 88 -13.08 5.72 14.93
CA THR A 88 -11.74 6.35 14.93
C THR A 88 -10.98 6.11 13.62
N THR A 89 -10.06 7.01 13.28
CA THR A 89 -9.18 6.90 12.09
C THR A 89 -7.87 6.17 12.37
N ILE A 90 -7.72 5.58 13.55
CA ILE A 90 -6.53 4.84 13.97
C ILE A 90 -6.54 3.44 13.31
N PRO A 91 -5.47 3.02 12.59
CA PRO A 91 -5.39 1.69 11.99
C PRO A 91 -5.44 0.57 13.03
N ARG A 92 -6.46 -0.29 12.97
CA ARG A 92 -6.53 -1.50 13.81
C ARG A 92 -5.34 -2.42 13.55
N LEU A 93 -4.90 -2.48 12.29
CA LEU A 93 -3.66 -3.11 11.89
C LEU A 93 -3.02 -2.35 10.72
N ALA A 94 -1.71 -2.46 10.64
CA ALA A 94 -0.87 -2.06 9.52
C ALA A 94 -0.06 -3.28 9.07
N TRP A 95 0.23 -3.39 7.78
CA TRP A 95 1.08 -4.47 7.26
C TRP A 95 2.06 -3.98 6.20
N TYR A 96 3.19 -4.68 6.18
CA TYR A 96 4.05 -4.81 5.01
C TYR A 96 3.80 -6.20 4.41
N GLY A 97 3.83 -6.32 3.10
CA GLY A 97 3.73 -7.62 2.43
C GLY A 97 4.60 -7.68 1.17
N GLU A 98 5.06 -8.87 0.85
CA GLU A 98 5.71 -9.17 -0.42
C GLU A 98 5.50 -10.65 -0.78
N GLY A 99 5.70 -10.98 -2.06
CA GLY A 99 5.46 -12.32 -2.55
C GLY A 99 5.46 -12.41 -4.07
N ASN A 100 4.86 -13.49 -4.57
CA ASN A 100 4.65 -13.73 -5.98
C ASN A 100 3.22 -14.23 -6.19
N TRP A 101 2.49 -13.64 -7.14
CA TRP A 101 1.11 -13.96 -7.46
C TRP A 101 0.99 -14.29 -8.96
N GLY A 102 0.74 -15.56 -9.28
CA GLY A 102 0.64 -16.03 -10.67
C GLY A 102 1.91 -15.84 -11.51
N GLY A 103 3.10 -15.83 -10.88
CA GLY A 103 4.38 -15.52 -11.54
C GLY A 103 4.80 -14.06 -11.39
N ALA A 104 3.90 -13.14 -11.04
CA ALA A 104 4.20 -11.72 -10.89
C ALA A 104 4.62 -11.37 -9.44
N THR A 105 5.82 -10.84 -9.29
CA THR A 105 6.38 -10.41 -8.00
C THR A 105 5.75 -9.11 -7.52
N TYR A 106 5.43 -9.01 -6.23
CA TYR A 106 4.83 -7.82 -5.64
C TYR A 106 5.41 -7.50 -4.27
N ARG A 107 5.26 -6.23 -3.88
CA ARG A 107 5.53 -5.70 -2.55
C ARG A 107 4.50 -4.61 -2.27
N HIS A 108 3.96 -4.53 -1.07
CA HIS A 108 2.96 -3.54 -0.70
C HIS A 108 3.01 -3.12 0.76
N ILE A 109 2.38 -1.98 1.03
CA ILE A 109 2.07 -1.51 2.38
C ILE A 109 0.56 -1.35 2.45
N GLY A 110 -0.02 -1.66 3.60
CA GLY A 110 -1.42 -1.35 3.84
C GLY A 110 -1.78 -1.12 5.30
N GLN A 111 -3.00 -0.63 5.48
CA GLN A 111 -3.62 -0.36 6.77
C GLN A 111 -5.10 -0.73 6.74
N ALA A 112 -5.64 -1.20 7.86
CA ALA A 112 -7.08 -1.45 8.01
C ALA A 112 -7.66 -0.59 9.14
N ILE A 113 -8.72 0.15 8.85
CA ILE A 113 -9.43 1.02 9.79
C ILE A 113 -10.90 0.63 9.87
N TYR A 114 -11.55 0.96 10.98
CA TYR A 114 -12.99 0.74 11.11
C TYR A 114 -13.80 1.77 10.32
N ARG A 115 -14.75 1.28 9.52
CA ARG A 115 -15.84 2.06 8.90
C ARG A 115 -17.16 1.45 9.41
N GLY A 116 -17.76 2.09 10.40
CA GLY A 116 -18.78 1.45 11.23
C GLY A 116 -18.16 0.28 12.02
N SER A 117 -18.82 -0.88 11.98
CA SER A 117 -18.32 -2.14 12.55
C SER A 117 -17.28 -2.86 11.68
N ASN A 118 -17.18 -2.52 10.39
CA ASN A 118 -16.38 -3.26 9.42
C ASN A 118 -14.95 -2.73 9.32
N LEU A 119 -13.96 -3.60 9.16
CA LEU A 119 -12.59 -3.19 8.83
C LEU A 119 -12.43 -3.04 7.31
N VAL A 120 -12.11 -1.83 6.89
CA VAL A 120 -11.79 -1.49 5.49
C VAL A 120 -10.28 -1.32 5.36
N GLY A 121 -9.69 -2.09 4.47
CA GLY A 121 -8.28 -2.07 4.13
C GLY A 121 -7.96 -1.10 2.99
N PHE A 122 -6.83 -0.44 3.13
CA PHE A 122 -6.22 0.47 2.16
C PHE A 122 -4.80 -0.03 1.91
N ALA A 123 -4.38 -0.16 0.65
CA ALA A 123 -3.04 -0.62 0.32
C ALA A 123 -2.53 -0.02 -0.99
N SER A 124 -1.22 -0.03 -1.18
CA SER A 124 -0.59 0.32 -2.44
C SER A 124 0.67 -0.51 -2.65
N ASP A 125 1.01 -0.77 -3.90
CA ASP A 125 2.19 -1.57 -4.24
C ASP A 125 3.44 -0.67 -4.33
N ILE A 126 4.53 -1.10 -3.69
CA ILE A 126 5.86 -0.54 -3.89
C ILE A 126 6.37 -1.02 -5.25
N HIS A 127 6.85 -0.10 -6.08
CA HIS A 127 7.26 -0.42 -7.44
C HIS A 127 8.51 0.36 -7.88
N GLY A 128 9.29 -0.26 -8.76
CA GLY A 128 10.53 0.31 -9.31
C GLY A 128 11.82 -0.36 -8.79
N ASN A 129 11.70 -1.47 -8.04
CA ASN A 129 12.83 -2.22 -7.49
C ASN A 129 12.92 -3.66 -8.04
N GLY A 130 12.20 -3.94 -9.14
CA GLY A 130 12.07 -5.28 -9.74
C GLY A 130 10.72 -5.96 -9.50
N GLU A 131 9.79 -5.30 -8.81
CA GLU A 131 8.40 -5.76 -8.72
C GLU A 131 7.71 -5.75 -10.10
N ASN A 132 6.80 -6.69 -10.35
CA ASN A 132 5.99 -6.77 -11.58
C ASN A 132 4.60 -6.14 -11.42
N ILE A 133 4.10 -6.04 -10.18
CA ILE A 133 2.77 -5.52 -9.86
C ILE A 133 2.88 -4.07 -9.35
N ASN A 134 2.00 -3.20 -9.81
CA ASN A 134 1.98 -1.76 -9.50
C ASN A 134 0.54 -1.23 -9.37
N ASN A 135 -0.22 -1.76 -8.41
CA ASN A 135 -1.61 -1.41 -8.16
C ASN A 135 -1.81 -0.51 -6.93
N ASN A 136 -3.01 0.04 -6.83
CA ASN A 136 -3.46 0.85 -5.71
C ASN A 136 -4.88 0.43 -5.28
N PHE A 137 -5.10 0.36 -3.97
CA PHE A 137 -6.29 -0.21 -3.35
C PHE A 137 -6.90 0.78 -2.34
N PRO A 138 -7.58 1.85 -2.82
CA PRO A 138 -8.03 2.97 -2.00
C PRO A 138 -9.34 2.66 -1.23
N GLY A 139 -9.32 1.67 -0.35
CA GLY A 139 -10.48 1.33 0.50
C GLY A 139 -11.42 0.28 -0.08
N ASN A 140 -10.96 -0.48 -1.07
CA ASN A 140 -11.68 -1.58 -1.73
C ASN A 140 -11.26 -2.97 -1.23
N LEU A 141 -10.61 -3.05 -0.06
CA LEU A 141 -10.32 -4.28 0.65
C LEU A 141 -11.25 -4.40 1.87
N ARG A 142 -11.91 -5.55 2.03
CA ARG A 142 -12.66 -5.92 3.24
C ARG A 142 -11.78 -6.86 4.06
N VAL A 143 -11.43 -6.44 5.28
CA VAL A 143 -10.53 -7.18 6.18
C VAL A 143 -11.36 -7.78 7.32
N GLU A 144 -11.14 -9.07 7.62
CA GLU A 144 -11.87 -9.78 8.67
C GLU A 144 -10.88 -10.55 9.55
N ILE A 145 -10.80 -10.18 10.84
CA ILE A 145 -10.01 -10.95 11.82
C ILE A 145 -10.90 -12.11 12.27
N LEU A 146 -10.75 -13.28 11.64
CA LEU A 146 -11.61 -14.44 11.90
C LEU A 146 -11.31 -15.08 13.26
N ASN A 147 -10.03 -15.08 13.66
CA ASN A 147 -9.56 -15.54 14.95
C ASN A 147 -8.15 -14.93 15.24
N SER A 148 -7.48 -15.37 16.30
CA SER A 148 -6.14 -14.88 16.68
C SER A 148 -5.05 -15.13 15.62
N SER A 149 -5.23 -16.15 14.78
CA SER A 149 -4.27 -16.71 13.83
C SER A 149 -4.67 -16.52 12.36
N THR A 150 -5.92 -16.15 12.05
CA THR A 150 -6.40 -16.00 10.68
C THR A 150 -7.00 -14.62 10.44
N ILE A 151 -6.53 -13.94 9.40
CA ILE A 151 -7.17 -12.75 8.82
C ILE A 151 -7.59 -13.09 7.40
N ARG A 152 -8.83 -12.76 7.01
CA ARG A 152 -9.31 -12.86 5.64
C ARG A 152 -9.34 -11.48 4.99
N VAL A 153 -8.93 -11.38 3.73
CA VAL A 153 -8.98 -10.16 2.93
C VAL A 153 -9.69 -10.44 1.61
N THR A 154 -10.81 -9.75 1.41
CA THR A 154 -11.69 -9.88 0.23
C THR A 154 -11.90 -8.52 -0.45
N GLY A 155 -12.58 -8.49 -1.60
CA GLY A 155 -12.76 -7.29 -2.42
C GLY A 155 -11.79 -7.30 -3.59
N ALA A 156 -10.87 -6.33 -3.67
CA ALA A 156 -9.84 -6.31 -4.71
C ALA A 156 -8.76 -7.40 -4.53
N TRP A 157 -8.58 -7.93 -3.33
CA TRP A 157 -7.82 -9.16 -3.05
C TRP A 157 -8.77 -10.30 -2.68
N ASN A 158 -8.31 -11.53 -2.76
CA ASN A 158 -9.08 -12.72 -2.37
C ASN A 158 -8.15 -13.75 -1.70
N GLU A 159 -7.73 -13.45 -0.48
CA GLU A 159 -6.69 -14.19 0.24
C GLU A 159 -6.98 -14.32 1.74
N GLU A 160 -6.40 -15.34 2.36
CA GLU A 160 -6.27 -15.47 3.81
C GLU A 160 -4.82 -15.36 4.24
N TRP A 161 -4.62 -14.71 5.38
CA TRP A 161 -3.34 -14.61 6.07
C TRP A 161 -3.40 -15.57 7.25
N GLN A 162 -2.50 -16.56 7.25
CA GLN A 162 -2.41 -17.58 8.29
C GLN A 162 -1.13 -17.37 9.11
N LEU A 163 -1.28 -17.16 10.42
CA LEU A 163 -0.20 -16.86 11.36
C LEU A 163 0.75 -18.05 11.48
N VAL A 164 2.05 -17.78 11.38
CA VAL A 164 3.12 -18.78 11.53
C VAL A 164 4.21 -18.25 12.46
N LYS A 165 4.94 -19.16 13.11
CA LYS A 165 6.16 -18.78 13.86
C LYS A 165 7.30 -18.42 12.91
N ALA A 166 7.46 -19.22 11.86
CA ALA A 166 8.38 -19.02 10.75
C ALA A 166 7.87 -19.78 9.50
N THR A 167 8.43 -19.50 8.34
CA THR A 167 8.12 -20.18 7.06
C THR A 167 9.36 -20.25 6.17
N ASN A 168 9.31 -21.03 5.09
CA ASN A 168 10.33 -21.01 4.06
C ASN A 168 9.99 -19.92 3.04
N TYR A 169 10.68 -18.78 3.12
CA TYR A 169 10.50 -17.65 2.22
C TYR A 169 11.84 -16.93 2.05
N ASN A 170 12.18 -16.54 0.83
CA ASN A 170 13.35 -15.72 0.55
C ASN A 170 12.90 -14.28 0.22
N PRO A 171 13.19 -13.29 1.08
CA PRO A 171 12.78 -11.91 0.86
C PRO A 171 13.31 -11.26 -0.41
N LEU A 172 12.54 -10.30 -0.90
CA LEU A 172 12.96 -9.44 -2.00
C LEU A 172 14.02 -8.43 -1.52
N PRO A 173 14.98 -8.01 -2.37
CA PRO A 173 15.93 -6.96 -2.02
C PRO A 173 15.23 -5.69 -1.51
N ARG A 174 15.76 -5.09 -0.44
CA ARG A 174 15.14 -3.91 0.21
C ARG A 174 14.92 -2.79 -0.81
N PRO A 175 13.76 -2.13 -0.81
CA PRO A 175 13.46 -1.12 -1.81
C PRO A 175 14.38 0.10 -1.69
N GLN A 176 14.68 0.69 -2.84
CA GLN A 176 15.41 1.95 -3.01
C GLN A 176 14.47 3.09 -3.46
N THR A 177 13.30 2.73 -4.00
CA THR A 177 12.19 3.64 -4.35
C THR A 177 10.85 3.05 -3.89
N CYS A 178 9.90 3.91 -3.60
CA CYS A 178 8.54 3.55 -3.18
C CYS A 178 7.58 3.40 -4.37
N GLY A 179 7.85 4.02 -5.51
CA GLY A 179 6.90 4.11 -6.63
C GLY A 179 5.82 5.19 -6.43
N GLY A 180 4.84 5.24 -7.35
CA GLY A 180 3.95 6.39 -7.52
C GLY A 180 2.86 6.59 -6.45
N TYR A 181 2.55 5.58 -5.64
CA TYR A 181 1.43 5.60 -4.70
C TYR A 181 1.79 6.00 -3.26
N PHE A 182 3.05 6.39 -3.03
CA PHE A 182 3.56 6.75 -1.71
C PHE A 182 4.11 8.17 -1.67
N ASP A 183 4.02 8.80 -0.50
CA ASP A 183 4.92 9.89 -0.18
C ASP A 183 6.26 9.28 0.21
N GLN A 184 7.21 9.41 -0.70
CA GLN A 184 8.58 8.94 -0.53
C GLN A 184 9.41 10.01 0.16
N TYR A 185 10.08 9.62 1.25
CA TYR A 185 11.07 10.47 1.91
C TYR A 185 12.42 9.76 2.00
N LYS A 186 13.49 10.49 1.71
CA LYS A 186 14.85 10.17 2.14
C LYS A 186 14.99 10.55 3.61
N VAL A 187 15.75 9.75 4.34
CA VAL A 187 15.97 9.93 5.77
C VAL A 187 17.42 10.29 6.05
N SER A 188 17.63 11.22 6.99
CA SER A 188 18.92 11.55 7.59
C SER A 188 18.74 11.96 9.06
N ASP A 189 19.82 12.15 9.81
CA ASP A 189 19.74 12.51 11.23
C ASP A 189 19.17 13.93 11.45
N LEU A 190 18.32 14.10 12.48
CA LEU A 190 17.69 15.39 12.78
C LEU A 190 18.68 16.49 13.18
N THR A 191 19.79 16.13 13.83
CA THR A 191 20.84 17.07 14.23
C THR A 191 22.00 17.14 13.22
N GLY A 192 22.16 16.11 12.38
CA GLY A 192 23.33 15.92 11.53
C GLY A 192 24.53 15.31 12.25
N SER A 193 24.40 14.94 13.53
CA SER A 193 25.50 14.40 14.35
C SER A 193 25.79 12.92 14.10
N ARG A 194 24.80 12.16 13.61
CA ARG A 194 24.90 10.71 13.38
C ARG A 194 24.92 10.39 11.90
N GLN A 195 25.84 9.52 11.50
CA GLN A 195 25.92 8.98 10.14
C GLN A 195 24.85 7.91 9.92
N GLY A 196 24.02 8.13 8.90
CA GLY A 196 23.06 7.15 8.43
C GLY A 196 22.01 7.76 7.51
N TYR A 197 21.28 6.86 6.84
CA TYR A 197 20.33 7.20 5.81
C TYR A 197 19.17 6.21 5.77
N GLY A 198 18.12 6.55 5.04
CA GLY A 198 17.02 5.62 4.78
C GLY A 198 16.00 6.10 3.77
N LEU A 199 14.99 5.27 3.59
CA LEU A 199 13.79 5.46 2.80
C LEU A 199 12.58 5.35 3.73
N ARG A 200 11.54 6.16 3.49
CA ARG A 200 10.21 5.98 4.07
C ARG A 200 9.20 6.01 2.93
N CYS A 201 8.35 5.00 2.87
CA CYS A 201 7.24 4.91 1.95
C CYS A 201 5.96 5.10 2.77
N VAL A 202 5.47 6.34 2.84
CA VAL A 202 4.28 6.69 3.62
C VAL A 202 3.04 6.51 2.74
N LEU A 203 2.08 5.70 3.20
CA LEU A 203 0.91 5.30 2.44
C LEU A 203 -0.02 6.51 2.21
N ARG A 204 -0.31 6.84 0.94
CA ARG A 204 -1.19 7.96 0.57
C ARG A 204 -2.68 7.64 0.74
N VAL A 205 -3.06 6.36 0.69
CA VAL A 205 -4.46 5.92 0.69
C VAL A 205 -5.00 5.58 2.08
N GLY A 206 -6.25 5.96 2.31
CA GLY A 206 -6.88 5.92 3.63
C GLY A 206 -6.56 7.19 4.43
N PRO A 207 -6.57 7.13 5.77
CA PRO A 207 -6.02 8.20 6.58
C PRO A 207 -4.55 8.45 6.21
N GLN A 208 -4.21 9.72 5.96
CA GLN A 208 -2.86 10.14 5.60
C GLN A 208 -1.93 10.14 6.82
N ASN A 209 -0.62 10.02 6.56
CA ASN A 209 0.44 10.10 7.56
C ASN A 209 0.29 9.12 8.72
N THR A 210 -0.41 8.00 8.52
CA THR A 210 -0.62 6.98 9.56
C THR A 210 0.36 5.84 9.49
N THR A 211 0.56 5.25 8.31
CA THR A 211 1.25 3.97 8.13
C THR A 211 2.36 4.09 7.09
N TRP A 212 3.52 3.51 7.40
CA TRP A 212 4.67 3.50 6.50
C TRP A 212 5.51 2.23 6.67
N PHE A 213 6.25 1.91 5.61
CA PHE A 213 7.43 1.05 5.66
C PHE A 213 8.65 1.97 5.60
N GLY A 214 9.73 1.56 6.26
CA GLY A 214 11.01 2.22 6.13
C GLY A 214 12.14 1.21 6.12
N ASN A 215 13.24 1.57 5.46
CA ASN A 215 14.48 0.81 5.50
C ASN A 215 15.67 1.77 5.42
N GLY A 216 16.86 1.33 5.81
CA GLY A 216 18.03 2.20 5.77
C GLY A 216 19.30 1.58 6.35
N ASN A 217 20.20 2.46 6.78
CA ASN A 217 21.42 2.12 7.51
C ASN A 217 21.69 3.18 8.58
N TRP A 218 21.94 2.75 9.81
CA TRP A 218 22.40 3.62 10.92
C TRP A 218 23.69 3.02 11.49
N GLY A 219 24.78 3.80 11.51
CA GLY A 219 26.05 3.36 12.09
C GLY A 219 26.63 2.07 11.48
N GLY A 220 26.42 1.83 10.18
CA GLY A 220 26.83 0.62 9.48
C GLY A 220 25.79 -0.51 9.49
N SER A 221 24.86 -0.50 10.44
CA SER A 221 23.83 -1.55 10.58
C SER A 221 22.58 -1.25 9.75
N THR A 222 22.13 -2.23 8.96
CA THR A 222 20.91 -2.12 8.16
C THR A 222 19.66 -2.41 8.97
N TYR A 223 18.55 -1.77 8.60
CA TYR A 223 17.24 -2.02 9.19
C TYR A 223 16.15 -1.95 8.14
N SER A 224 14.99 -2.51 8.49
CA SER A 224 13.69 -2.23 7.90
C SER A 224 12.62 -2.28 8.98
N HIS A 225 11.53 -1.54 8.85
CA HIS A 225 10.46 -1.48 9.84
C HIS A 225 9.09 -1.23 9.21
N ILE A 226 8.05 -1.53 9.98
CA ILE A 226 6.72 -0.98 9.80
C ILE A 226 6.40 -0.01 10.93
N GLY A 227 5.92 1.18 10.58
CA GLY A 227 5.39 2.16 11.51
C GLY A 227 3.90 2.39 11.31
N THR A 228 3.20 2.69 12.40
CA THR A 228 1.78 3.06 12.34
C THR A 228 1.38 4.03 13.46
N ARG A 229 0.27 4.74 13.24
CA ARG A 229 -0.36 5.66 14.20
C ARG A 229 -1.21 4.89 15.21
N ALA A 230 -1.27 5.45 16.41
CA ALA A 230 -2.07 5.05 17.57
C ALA A 230 -2.76 6.30 18.18
N PHE A 231 -3.57 6.14 19.22
CA PHE A 231 -4.15 7.31 19.91
C PHE A 231 -3.08 8.21 20.52
N ASN A 232 -2.05 7.60 21.09
CA ASN A 232 -1.02 8.30 21.88
C ASN A 232 0.11 8.89 21.03
N GLY A 233 0.02 8.81 19.70
CA GLY A 233 1.06 9.24 18.76
C GLY A 233 1.43 8.11 17.80
N TYR A 234 2.73 7.91 17.58
CA TYR A 234 3.24 6.92 16.62
C TYR A 234 4.11 5.86 17.30
N GLY A 235 4.20 4.69 16.66
CA GLY A 235 5.08 3.60 17.08
C GLY A 235 5.53 2.76 15.88
N GLY A 236 6.62 2.03 16.06
CA GLY A 236 7.29 1.24 15.03
C GLY A 236 7.65 -0.16 15.51
N SER A 237 7.91 -1.07 14.59
CA SER A 237 8.51 -2.37 14.85
C SER A 237 9.45 -2.69 13.71
N ASP A 238 10.70 -3.04 14.03
CA ASP A 238 11.64 -3.51 13.02
C ASP A 238 11.21 -4.89 12.49
N ILE A 239 11.42 -5.11 11.20
CA ILE A 239 11.29 -6.39 10.53
C ILE A 239 12.71 -6.97 10.48
N CYS A 240 13.04 -7.88 11.39
CA CYS A 240 14.43 -8.30 11.62
C CYS A 240 14.76 -9.68 11.01
N ALA A 241 14.19 -9.93 9.83
CA ALA A 241 14.44 -11.15 9.07
C ALA A 241 15.68 -11.02 8.18
N ALA A 242 16.17 -12.14 7.65
CA ALA A 242 17.14 -12.17 6.57
C ALA A 242 16.70 -11.23 5.42
N GLY A 243 17.63 -10.47 4.84
CA GLY A 243 17.34 -9.46 3.82
C GLY A 243 16.82 -8.11 4.34
N PHE A 244 16.13 -8.04 5.49
CA PHE A 244 15.58 -6.78 6.03
C PHE A 244 16.57 -6.02 6.94
N GLY A 245 17.46 -6.73 7.62
CA GLY A 245 18.53 -6.17 8.45
C GLY A 245 18.57 -6.78 9.86
N PRO A 246 19.73 -6.74 10.56
CA PRO A 246 19.89 -7.37 11.88
C PRO A 246 19.22 -6.60 13.02
N ILE A 247 18.88 -5.33 12.84
CA ILE A 247 18.27 -4.53 13.91
C ILE A 247 16.84 -5.02 14.19
N CYS A 248 16.53 -5.32 15.46
CA CYS A 248 15.23 -5.86 15.88
C CYS A 248 14.62 -5.12 17.09
N ASN A 249 14.34 -3.82 16.95
CA ASN A 249 13.71 -3.03 18.01
C ASN A 249 12.17 -3.01 17.91
N THR A 250 11.54 -2.61 19.01
CA THR A 250 10.16 -2.15 19.07
C THR A 250 10.09 -0.74 19.64
N PHE A 251 9.25 0.09 19.04
CA PHE A 251 8.99 1.46 19.46
C PHE A 251 7.52 1.57 19.85
N GLY A 252 7.27 1.71 21.16
CA GLY A 252 5.92 1.76 21.73
C GLY A 252 5.09 2.91 21.19
N TYR A 253 3.77 2.79 21.24
CA TYR A 253 2.89 3.84 20.74
C TYR A 253 2.99 5.13 21.56
N GLY A 254 3.26 6.24 20.87
CA GLY A 254 3.57 7.54 21.47
C GLY A 254 5.06 7.80 21.70
N SER A 255 5.93 6.80 21.49
CA SER A 255 7.39 7.01 21.53
C SER A 255 7.92 7.80 20.33
N LEU A 256 7.15 7.91 19.25
CA LEU A 256 7.50 8.67 18.05
C LEU A 256 6.52 9.83 17.85
N LYS A 257 7.07 11.02 17.55
CA LYS A 257 6.33 12.23 17.19
C LYS A 257 6.77 12.73 15.83
N LEU A 258 5.85 12.68 14.85
CA LEU A 258 6.05 13.21 13.50
C LEU A 258 5.51 14.64 13.45
N THR A 259 6.41 15.62 13.33
CA THR A 259 6.04 17.05 13.19
C THR A 259 6.16 17.46 11.72
N PRO A 260 5.06 17.86 11.05
CA PRO A 260 5.11 18.33 9.67
C PRO A 260 6.02 19.56 9.53
N VAL A 261 6.77 19.60 8.44
CA VAL A 261 7.62 20.73 8.02
C VAL A 261 7.57 20.86 6.50
N ALA A 262 8.09 21.96 5.95
CA ALA A 262 8.23 22.10 4.50
C ALA A 262 9.02 20.91 3.92
N GLY A 263 8.40 20.17 2.99
CA GLY A 263 9.00 19.00 2.34
C GLY A 263 9.00 17.70 3.17
N GLY A 264 8.33 17.60 4.31
CA GLY A 264 8.18 16.31 5.02
C GLY A 264 8.02 16.43 6.53
N PHE A 265 8.84 15.69 7.29
CA PHE A 265 8.68 15.57 8.75
C PHE A 265 9.99 15.71 9.53
N ASN A 266 9.92 16.32 10.70
CA ASN A 266 10.89 16.09 11.77
C ASN A 266 10.33 15.01 12.69
N VAL A 267 11.09 13.94 12.91
CA VAL A 267 10.69 12.83 13.77
C VAL A 267 11.53 12.81 15.03
N THR A 268 10.84 12.88 16.17
CA THR A 268 11.44 13.03 17.51
C THR A 268 10.88 11.98 18.48
N GLY A 269 11.53 11.84 19.64
CA GLY A 269 11.22 10.84 20.66
C GLY A 269 12.28 9.75 20.67
N ALA A 270 11.87 8.48 20.49
CA ALA A 270 12.80 7.36 20.36
C ALA A 270 13.64 7.42 19.06
N TRP A 271 13.17 8.15 18.04
CA TRP A 271 13.93 8.48 16.83
C TRP A 271 14.31 9.97 16.81
N SER A 272 15.32 10.30 16.01
CA SER A 272 15.81 11.66 15.78
C SER A 272 16.18 11.78 14.29
N GLU A 273 15.16 11.93 13.44
CA GLU A 273 15.26 11.82 11.98
C GLU A 273 14.65 13.03 11.25
N LYS A 274 15.22 13.40 10.10
CA LYS A 274 14.60 14.24 9.06
C LYS A 274 14.06 13.33 7.97
N TRP A 275 12.81 13.51 7.58
CA TRP A 275 12.23 12.88 6.39
C TRP A 275 11.99 14.00 5.36
N ARG A 276 12.63 13.90 4.18
CA ARG A 276 12.67 14.92 3.12
C ARG A 276 12.61 14.32 1.71
#